data_AF-A0A5B0QFP0-F1
#
_entry.id   AF-A0A5B0QFP0-F1
#
_cell.length_a   1.000
_cell.length_b   1.000
_cell.length_c   1.000
_cell.angle_alpha   90.00
_cell.angle_beta   90.00
_cell.angle_gamma   90.00
#
_symmetry.space_group_name_H-M   'P 1'
#
loop_
_entity.id
_entity.type
_entity.pdbx_description
1 polymer ?
#
loop_
_entity_poly.entity_id
_entity_poly.type
_entity_poly.pdbx_seq_one_letter_code
_entity_poly.pdbx_strand_id
1 'polypeptide(L)'
;MGVGGYLASEADRDQFRYRQRVIRKRVANSCSNAMDGRVQELLQPFGISQGLCGMVSNDLLKFEYLRTTSSHQAKLSSSWQKSALGSLVMTIFSRKTPDYDSISQEKSSDEETVQLTGFESESLGLGMTEFLLKFGEGVEEVSTFQMYLSAFTIGVSYFIGGLIPMAPYFFIEKANTALFWSIGVMVLTLLVFGSLKAYFTGARIGFIGYLKGSLSTIVVGGGAAAASY
;
A
#
# COMPACT_ATOMS: atom_id res chain seq x y z
N MET A 1 15.26 9.63 4.45
CA MET A 1 14.15 9.34 3.51
C MET A 1 13.47 8.01 3.80
N GLY A 2 14.18 6.88 3.97
CA GLY A 2 13.57 5.58 4.30
C GLY A 2 12.71 5.55 5.57
N VAL A 3 13.21 6.09 6.69
CA VAL A 3 12.42 6.21 7.94
C VAL A 3 11.18 7.09 7.76
N GLY A 4 11.25 8.12 6.90
CA GLY A 4 10.09 8.95 6.58
C GLY A 4 9.00 8.17 5.83
N GLY A 5 9.39 7.29 4.90
CA GLY A 5 8.47 6.38 4.23
C GLY A 5 7.81 5.40 5.20
N TYR A 6 8.58 4.85 6.15
CA TYR A 6 8.05 3.99 7.22
C TYR A 6 7.01 4.72 8.08
N LEU A 7 7.38 5.90 8.60
CA LEU A 7 6.52 6.67 9.50
C LEU A 7 5.24 7.15 8.80
N ALA A 8 5.32 7.51 7.51
CA ALA A 8 4.15 7.86 6.72
C ALA A 8 3.19 6.68 6.60
N SER A 9 3.70 5.50 6.19
CA SER A 9 2.87 4.30 6.08
C SER A 9 2.31 3.84 7.45
N GLU A 10 3.08 3.99 8.52
CA GLU A 10 2.64 3.71 9.89
C GLU A 10 1.50 4.65 10.31
N ALA A 11 1.65 5.95 10.07
CA ALA A 11 0.62 6.95 10.34
C ALA A 11 -0.67 6.66 9.56
N ASP A 12 -0.56 6.29 8.27
CA ASP A 12 -1.72 5.94 7.44
C ASP A 12 -2.48 4.72 7.97
N ARG A 13 -1.77 3.68 8.41
CA ARG A 13 -2.40 2.49 9.04
C ARG A 13 -3.07 2.84 10.36
N ASP A 14 -2.42 3.65 11.19
CA ASP A 14 -2.97 4.01 12.49
C ASP A 14 -4.19 4.92 12.33
N GLN A 15 -4.16 5.83 11.35
CA GLN A 15 -5.31 6.62 10.92
C GLN A 15 -6.44 5.72 10.44
N PHE A 16 -6.16 4.74 9.58
CA PHE A 16 -7.14 3.76 9.12
C PHE A 16 -7.81 3.04 10.31
N ARG A 17 -7.01 2.49 11.24
CA ARG A 17 -7.51 1.76 12.41
C ARG A 17 -8.35 2.62 13.33
N TYR A 18 -8.02 3.90 13.44
CA TYR A 18 -8.82 4.87 14.19
C TYR A 18 -10.18 5.08 13.51
N ARG A 19 -10.19 5.33 12.19
CA ARG A 19 -11.40 5.54 11.39
C ARG A 19 -12.33 4.33 11.43
N GLN A 20 -11.79 3.13 11.23
CA GLN A 20 -12.56 1.89 11.32
C GLN A 20 -13.25 1.73 12.68
N ARG A 21 -12.56 2.07 13.78
CA ARG A 21 -13.15 2.06 15.14
C ARG A 21 -14.26 3.09 15.31
N VAL A 22 -14.07 4.30 14.79
CA VAL A 22 -15.07 5.38 14.87
C VAL A 22 -16.31 5.04 14.05
N ILE A 23 -16.13 4.56 12.82
CA ILE A 23 -17.23 4.16 11.94
C ILE A 23 -17.99 2.98 12.54
N ARG A 24 -17.29 1.95 13.01
CA ARG A 24 -17.93 0.79 13.65
C ARG A 24 -18.80 1.20 14.84
N LYS A 25 -18.31 2.11 15.70
CA LYS A 25 -19.10 2.66 16.82
C LYS A 25 -20.31 3.45 16.33
N ARG A 26 -20.16 4.23 15.26
CA ARG A 26 -21.26 4.99 14.66
C ARG A 26 -22.33 4.05 14.11
N VAL A 27 -21.94 3.02 13.36
CA VAL A 27 -22.87 2.01 12.79
C VAL A 27 -23.63 1.30 13.91
N ALA A 28 -22.94 0.86 14.97
CA ALA A 28 -23.57 0.18 16.11
C ALA A 28 -24.61 1.05 16.84
N ASN A 29 -24.41 2.37 16.87
CA ASN A 29 -25.30 3.32 17.56
C ASN A 29 -26.36 3.96 16.64
N SER A 30 -26.35 3.66 15.33
CA SER A 30 -27.26 4.28 14.37
C SER A 30 -28.45 3.41 14.06
N CYS A 31 -29.61 4.04 13.81
CA CYS A 31 -30.80 3.34 13.33
C CYS A 31 -30.63 2.93 11.85
N SER A 32 -31.34 1.88 11.42
CA SER A 32 -31.34 1.39 10.03
C SER A 32 -31.62 2.49 9.01
N ASN A 33 -32.64 3.32 9.26
CA ASN A 33 -33.04 4.41 8.36
C ASN A 33 -31.92 5.45 8.17
N ALA A 34 -31.09 5.67 9.20
CA ALA A 34 -29.96 6.60 9.10
C ALA A 34 -28.82 6.00 8.27
N MET A 35 -28.68 4.68 8.25
CA MET A 35 -27.70 3.95 7.43
C MET A 35 -28.13 3.92 5.96
N ASP A 36 -29.41 3.74 5.67
CA ASP A 36 -29.95 3.77 4.31
C ASP A 36 -29.64 5.10 3.61
N GLY A 37 -29.82 6.21 4.31
CA GLY A 37 -29.48 7.55 3.80
C GLY A 37 -27.99 7.73 3.49
N ARG A 38 -27.09 7.08 4.24
CA ARG A 38 -25.66 7.09 3.98
C ARG A 38 -25.29 6.27 2.74
N VAL A 39 -25.89 5.08 2.59
CA VAL A 39 -25.68 4.25 1.39
C VAL A 39 -26.19 4.99 0.16
N GLN A 40 -27.36 5.61 0.27
CA GLN A 40 -27.93 6.47 -0.77
C GLN A 40 -26.97 7.59 -1.17
N GLU A 41 -26.41 8.33 -0.21
CA GLU A 41 -25.48 9.44 -0.47
C GLU A 41 -24.24 8.97 -1.24
N LEU A 42 -23.68 7.81 -0.86
CA LEU A 42 -22.50 7.22 -1.52
C LEU A 42 -22.81 6.65 -2.91
N LEU A 43 -24.00 6.10 -3.11
CA LEU A 43 -24.40 5.46 -4.36
C LEU A 43 -25.10 6.41 -5.34
N GLN A 44 -25.47 7.62 -4.90
CA GLN A 44 -26.05 8.66 -5.72
C GLN A 44 -25.25 8.98 -7.00
N PRO A 45 -23.90 9.15 -6.99
CA PRO A 45 -23.14 9.42 -8.22
C PRO A 45 -23.18 8.26 -9.23
N PHE A 46 -23.55 7.05 -8.81
CA PHE A 46 -23.69 5.89 -9.68
C PHE A 46 -25.11 5.72 -10.25
N GLY A 47 -26.06 6.61 -9.92
CA GLY A 47 -27.41 6.59 -10.47
C GLY A 47 -28.32 5.47 -9.95
N ILE A 48 -28.01 4.90 -8.79
CA ILE A 48 -28.75 3.77 -8.20
C ILE A 48 -30.06 4.27 -7.55
N SER A 49 -31.13 3.49 -7.69
CA SER A 49 -32.44 3.83 -7.15
C SER A 49 -32.51 3.70 -5.62
N GLN A 50 -33.33 4.53 -4.98
CA GLN A 50 -33.50 4.58 -3.52
C GLN A 50 -33.90 3.24 -2.90
N GLY A 51 -34.79 2.51 -3.58
CA GLY A 51 -35.26 1.21 -3.11
C GLY A 51 -34.15 0.15 -3.08
N LEU A 52 -33.22 0.18 -4.05
CA LEU A 52 -32.07 -0.72 -4.09
C LEU A 52 -31.07 -0.39 -2.99
N CYS A 53 -30.84 0.90 -2.71
CA CYS A 53 -29.95 1.33 -1.62
C CYS A 53 -30.43 0.80 -0.26
N GLY A 54 -31.74 0.79 0.00
CA GLY A 54 -32.31 0.21 1.23
C GLY A 54 -32.09 -1.30 1.34
N MET A 55 -32.21 -2.04 0.23
CA MET A 55 -31.92 -3.48 0.22
C MET A 55 -30.44 -3.77 0.49
N VAL A 56 -29.53 -3.05 -0.18
CA VAL A 56 -28.09 -3.16 0.03
C VAL A 56 -27.71 -2.85 1.48
N SER A 57 -28.28 -1.79 2.05
CA SER A 57 -28.06 -1.41 3.44
C SER A 57 -28.47 -2.52 4.42
N ASN A 58 -29.64 -3.13 4.23
CA ASN A 58 -30.11 -4.21 5.08
C ASN A 58 -29.22 -5.46 5.00
N ASP A 59 -28.80 -5.85 3.79
CA ASP A 59 -27.87 -6.97 3.60
C ASP A 59 -26.51 -6.69 4.27
N LEU A 60 -25.96 -5.48 4.11
CA LEU A 60 -24.69 -5.09 4.73
C LEU A 60 -24.77 -5.02 6.27
N LEU A 61 -25.88 -4.55 6.82
CA LEU A 61 -26.13 -4.54 8.26
C LEU A 61 -26.27 -5.95 8.82
N LYS A 62 -26.95 -6.84 8.09
CA LYS A 62 -27.06 -8.26 8.45
C LYS A 62 -25.69 -8.93 8.52
N PHE A 63 -24.80 -8.66 7.56
CA PHE A 63 -23.43 -9.18 7.60
C PHE A 63 -22.62 -8.63 8.78
N GLU A 64 -22.75 -7.33 9.10
CA GLU A 64 -22.09 -6.74 10.27
C GLU A 64 -22.57 -7.40 11.59
N TYR A 65 -23.86 -7.68 11.69
CA TYR A 65 -24.44 -8.39 12.84
C TYR A 65 -23.92 -9.83 12.96
N LEU A 66 -23.88 -10.59 11.86
CA LEU A 66 -23.34 -11.95 11.86
C LEU A 66 -21.83 -11.98 12.21
N ARG A 67 -21.08 -10.96 11.77
CA ARG A 67 -19.65 -10.80 12.12
C ARG A 67 -19.44 -10.52 13.61
N THR A 68 -20.25 -9.65 14.20
CA THR A 68 -20.12 -9.30 15.62
C THR A 68 -20.47 -10.48 16.53
N THR A 69 -21.49 -11.25 16.18
CA THR A 69 -21.90 -12.46 16.93
C THR A 69 -20.87 -13.59 16.84
N SER A 70 -20.36 -13.91 15.64
CA SER A 70 -19.30 -14.92 15.44
C SER A 70 -18.00 -14.57 16.17
N SER A 71 -17.58 -13.30 16.14
CA SER A 71 -16.40 -12.82 16.87
C SER A 71 -16.53 -13.00 18.39
N HIS A 72 -17.74 -12.84 18.93
CA HIS A 72 -18.00 -13.02 20.36
C HIS A 72 -17.94 -14.50 20.77
N GLN A 73 -18.45 -15.39 19.92
CA GLN A 73 -18.40 -16.85 20.13
C GLN A 73 -16.98 -17.41 20.05
N ALA A 74 -16.15 -16.91 19.13
CA ALA A 74 -14.73 -17.31 19.00
C ALA A 74 -13.87 -16.88 20.20
N LYS A 75 -14.13 -15.71 20.80
CA LYS A 75 -13.43 -15.25 22.02
C LYS A 75 -13.75 -16.11 23.24
N LEU A 76 -14.99 -16.57 23.37
CA LEU A 76 -15.41 -17.47 24.46
C LEU A 76 -14.74 -18.86 24.32
N SER A 77 -14.65 -19.39 23.10
CA SER A 77 -14.00 -20.69 22.81
C SER A 77 -12.48 -20.67 23.02
N SER A 78 -11.80 -19.60 22.62
CA SER A 78 -10.33 -19.50 22.74
C SER A 78 -9.85 -19.12 24.14
N SER A 79 -10.72 -18.56 24.99
CA SER A 79 -10.40 -18.26 26.40
C SER A 79 -10.23 -19.55 27.23
N TRP A 80 -11.03 -20.59 26.94
CA TRP A 80 -10.98 -21.86 27.68
C TRP A 80 -9.79 -22.76 27.27
N GLN A 81 -9.28 -22.66 26.04
CA GLN A 81 -8.09 -23.41 25.59
C GLN A 81 -6.74 -22.78 25.99
N LYS A 82 -6.71 -21.48 26.32
CA LYS A 82 -5.46 -20.77 26.68
C LYS A 82 -4.89 -21.14 28.05
N SER A 83 -5.57 -21.97 28.84
CA SER A 83 -5.05 -22.49 30.10
C SER A 83 -4.17 -23.74 29.96
N ALA A 84 -4.09 -24.39 28.79
CA ALA A 84 -3.42 -25.69 28.64
C ALA A 84 -2.21 -25.72 27.67
N LEU A 85 -1.93 -24.64 26.94
CA LEU A 85 -0.86 -24.61 25.90
C LEU A 85 0.24 -23.58 26.15
N GLY A 86 0.49 -23.24 27.42
CA GLY A 86 1.52 -22.28 27.81
C GLY A 86 2.96 -22.81 27.84
N SER A 87 3.22 -24.10 27.58
CA SER A 87 4.54 -24.70 27.85
C SER A 87 5.32 -25.25 26.64
N LEU A 88 4.78 -25.23 25.41
CA LEU A 88 5.38 -26.00 24.30
C LEU A 88 5.82 -25.20 23.05
N VAL A 89 5.64 -23.88 22.99
CA VAL A 89 5.90 -23.10 21.75
C VAL A 89 7.23 -22.33 21.76
N MET A 90 8.05 -22.42 22.82
CA MET A 90 9.39 -21.83 22.86
C MET A 90 10.49 -22.65 22.14
N THR A 91 10.14 -23.62 21.30
CA THR A 91 11.12 -24.48 20.59
C THR A 91 11.07 -24.36 19.05
N ILE A 92 10.25 -23.48 18.47
CA ILE A 92 10.18 -23.26 17.01
C ILE A 92 10.90 -21.95 16.60
N PHE A 93 11.77 -21.41 17.47
CA PHE A 93 12.87 -20.56 17.03
C PHE A 93 14.04 -21.44 16.57
N SER A 94 13.88 -22.11 15.43
CA SER A 94 14.98 -22.76 14.71
C SER A 94 14.69 -22.92 13.21
N ARG A 95 15.35 -22.04 12.44
CA ARG A 95 15.88 -22.22 11.09
C ARG A 95 14.91 -22.64 9.96
N LYS A 96 14.74 -21.74 8.98
CA LYS A 96 15.32 -21.82 7.61
C LYS A 96 14.51 -20.92 6.65
N THR A 97 15.21 -20.10 5.88
CA THR A 97 14.68 -19.21 4.83
C THR A 97 14.13 -20.01 3.64
N PRO A 98 13.18 -19.46 2.87
CA PRO A 98 13.06 -19.78 1.46
C PRO A 98 13.49 -18.60 0.59
N ASP A 99 14.51 -18.90 -0.19
CA ASP A 99 14.89 -18.35 -1.48
C ASP A 99 13.69 -18.32 -2.46
N TYR A 100 13.53 -17.24 -3.23
CA TYR A 100 12.54 -17.14 -4.31
C TYR A 100 13.16 -16.42 -5.51
N ASP A 101 14.04 -17.15 -6.19
CA ASP A 101 14.41 -16.93 -7.58
C ASP A 101 13.80 -18.07 -8.39
N SER A 102 12.75 -17.80 -9.18
CA SER A 102 12.50 -18.41 -10.49
C SER A 102 11.09 -18.10 -11.06
N ILE A 103 11.13 -17.54 -12.28
CA ILE A 103 10.34 -17.95 -13.47
C ILE A 103 8.86 -17.51 -13.48
N SER A 104 8.57 -16.40 -14.18
CA SER A 104 8.09 -16.32 -15.58
C SER A 104 6.57 -16.51 -15.69
N GLN A 105 5.83 -15.49 -16.11
CA GLN A 105 5.43 -15.23 -17.51
C GLN A 105 4.21 -16.07 -17.94
N GLU A 106 3.13 -15.35 -18.29
CA GLU A 106 1.98 -15.74 -19.13
C GLU A 106 1.19 -17.01 -18.75
N LYS A 107 -0.14 -16.86 -18.57
CA LYS A 107 -1.16 -17.11 -19.62
C LYS A 107 -2.52 -17.52 -19.01
N SER A 108 -3.52 -16.78 -19.45
CA SER A 108 -4.97 -17.03 -19.54
C SER A 108 -5.60 -18.39 -19.18
N SER A 109 -6.83 -18.26 -18.67
CA SER A 109 -8.03 -19.09 -18.90
C SER A 109 -8.32 -20.27 -17.97
N ASP A 110 -9.61 -20.27 -17.59
CA ASP A 110 -10.49 -21.38 -17.26
C ASP A 110 -10.65 -21.81 -15.79
N GLU A 111 -11.94 -21.90 -15.45
CA GLU A 111 -12.55 -22.19 -14.17
C GLU A 111 -12.18 -23.59 -13.66
N GLU A 112 -11.83 -23.69 -12.37
CA GLU A 112 -12.17 -24.88 -11.60
C GLU A 112 -12.38 -24.53 -10.13
N THR A 113 -13.60 -24.73 -9.68
CA THR A 113 -14.08 -24.59 -8.31
C THR A 113 -13.31 -25.51 -7.36
N VAL A 114 -12.50 -24.94 -6.47
CA VAL A 114 -11.95 -25.65 -5.31
C VAL A 114 -12.29 -24.88 -4.03
N GLN A 115 -13.03 -25.56 -3.18
CA GLN A 115 -13.56 -25.20 -1.88
C GLN A 115 -12.54 -24.49 -0.96
N LEU A 116 -12.51 -23.16 -0.98
CA LEU A 116 -11.80 -22.30 -0.01
C LEU A 116 -12.77 -21.44 0.82
N THR A 117 -14.04 -21.84 0.89
CA THR A 117 -15.14 -21.12 1.57
C THR A 117 -15.05 -21.09 3.10
N GLY A 118 -14.00 -21.63 3.73
CA GLY A 118 -13.84 -21.65 5.19
C GLY A 118 -12.86 -20.62 5.76
N PHE A 119 -11.89 -20.14 4.97
CA PHE A 119 -10.79 -19.28 5.44
C PHE A 119 -10.83 -17.87 4.82
N GLU A 120 -11.45 -17.71 3.65
CA GLU A 120 -11.62 -16.39 3.00
C GLU A 120 -12.71 -15.51 3.64
N SER A 121 -13.60 -16.10 4.44
CA SER A 121 -14.70 -15.37 5.10
C SER A 121 -14.23 -14.47 6.25
N GLU A 122 -13.02 -14.70 6.79
CA GLU A 122 -12.40 -13.80 7.77
C GLU A 122 -11.67 -12.62 7.08
N SER A 123 -11.27 -12.77 5.81
CA SER A 123 -10.55 -11.75 5.02
C SER A 123 -11.42 -10.89 4.11
N LEU A 124 -12.62 -11.36 3.75
CA LEU A 124 -13.60 -10.54 3.07
C LEU A 124 -14.19 -9.57 4.10
N GLY A 125 -13.69 -8.34 4.14
CA GLY A 125 -14.24 -7.21 4.89
C GLY A 125 -15.69 -6.88 4.47
N LEU A 126 -16.62 -7.80 4.63
CA LEU A 126 -18.03 -7.63 4.27
C LEU A 126 -18.79 -7.17 5.50
N GLY A 127 -19.39 -5.99 5.40
CA GLY A 127 -20.16 -5.37 6.46
C GLY A 127 -20.38 -3.90 6.17
N MET A 128 -21.38 -3.32 6.83
CA MET A 128 -21.70 -1.91 6.67
C MET A 128 -20.51 -0.99 7.01
N THR A 129 -19.69 -1.37 8.00
CA THR A 129 -18.49 -0.59 8.38
C THR A 129 -17.49 -0.50 7.24
N GLU A 130 -17.16 -1.63 6.60
CA GLU A 130 -16.13 -1.69 5.56
C GLU A 130 -16.61 -1.02 4.26
N PHE A 131 -17.89 -1.19 3.92
CA PHE A 131 -18.50 -0.48 2.80
C PHE A 131 -18.39 1.04 2.97
N LEU A 132 -18.78 1.57 4.14
CA LEU A 132 -18.68 3.00 4.42
C LEU A 132 -17.23 3.49 4.43
N LEU A 133 -16.29 2.64 4.85
CA LEU A 133 -14.89 2.99 4.92
C LEU A 133 -14.25 3.03 3.52
N LYS A 134 -14.56 2.04 2.67
CA LYS A 134 -14.10 1.97 1.28
C LYS A 134 -14.72 3.03 0.37
N PHE A 135 -16.04 3.18 0.40
CA PHE A 135 -16.75 4.09 -0.51
C PHE A 135 -16.96 5.50 0.06
N GLY A 136 -17.03 5.64 1.38
CA GLY A 136 -17.22 6.93 2.03
C GLY A 136 -15.92 7.67 2.34
N GLU A 137 -14.89 6.96 2.79
CA GLU A 137 -13.60 7.59 3.12
C GLU A 137 -12.49 7.31 2.09
N GLY A 138 -12.66 6.31 1.22
CA GLY A 138 -11.67 5.99 0.17
C GLY A 138 -10.35 5.47 0.71
N VAL A 139 -10.33 5.01 1.97
CA VAL A 139 -9.12 4.52 2.65
C VAL A 139 -9.06 2.99 2.63
N GLU A 140 -7.85 2.45 2.49
CA GLU A 140 -7.59 1.00 2.45
C GLU A 140 -6.59 0.60 3.54
N GLU A 141 -6.64 -0.65 3.98
CA GLU A 141 -5.70 -1.16 4.98
C GLU A 141 -4.29 -1.25 4.39
N VAL A 142 -3.35 -0.53 5.00
CA VAL A 142 -1.92 -0.70 4.71
C VAL A 142 -1.40 -1.93 5.44
N SER A 143 -0.88 -2.90 4.68
CA SER A 143 -0.26 -4.10 5.24
C SER A 143 1.06 -3.78 5.96
N THR A 144 1.40 -4.54 7.00
CA THR A 144 2.65 -4.34 7.77
C THR A 144 3.91 -4.56 6.92
N PHE A 145 3.87 -5.50 5.98
CA PHE A 145 4.98 -5.77 5.08
C PHE A 145 5.27 -4.58 4.14
N GLN A 146 4.23 -3.93 3.62
CA GLN A 146 4.38 -2.75 2.76
C GLN A 146 5.09 -1.58 3.45
N MET A 147 4.93 -1.42 4.77
CA MET A 147 5.62 -0.37 5.54
C MET A 147 7.14 -0.56 5.52
N TYR A 148 7.61 -1.78 5.81
CA TYR A 148 9.04 -2.10 5.79
C TYR A 148 9.60 -2.03 4.37
N LEU A 149 8.84 -2.52 3.39
CA LEU A 149 9.23 -2.49 1.98
C LEU A 149 9.40 -1.05 1.48
N SER A 150 8.46 -0.15 1.79
CA SER A 150 8.53 1.28 1.48
C SER A 150 9.80 1.92 2.09
N ALA A 151 10.06 1.64 3.36
CA ALA A 151 11.22 2.17 4.07
C ALA A 151 12.55 1.72 3.45
N PHE A 152 12.66 0.43 3.16
CA PHE A 152 13.86 -0.19 2.62
C PHE A 152 14.10 0.23 1.17
N THR A 153 13.09 0.17 0.32
CA THR A 153 13.21 0.52 -1.11
C THR A 153 13.57 2.00 -1.29
N ILE A 154 12.92 2.92 -0.57
CA ILE A 154 13.23 4.35 -0.63
C ILE A 154 14.61 4.63 -0.01
N GLY A 155 14.97 3.97 1.09
CA GLY A 155 16.26 4.12 1.74
C GLY A 155 17.43 3.69 0.85
N VAL A 156 17.37 2.46 0.32
CA VAL A 156 18.41 1.87 -0.51
C VAL A 156 18.51 2.57 -1.86
N SER A 157 17.38 2.91 -2.48
CA SER A 157 17.40 3.64 -3.76
C SER A 157 18.02 5.03 -3.64
N TYR A 158 17.77 5.74 -2.54
CA TYR A 158 18.41 7.04 -2.29
C TYR A 158 19.91 6.90 -2.00
N PHE A 159 20.30 5.87 -1.24
CA PHE A 159 21.71 5.58 -0.99
C PHE A 159 22.47 5.29 -2.28
N ILE A 160 21.98 4.36 -3.10
CA ILE A 160 22.59 4.00 -4.38
C ILE A 160 22.54 5.19 -5.34
N GLY A 161 21.41 5.88 -5.42
CA GLY A 161 21.22 7.05 -6.29
C GLY A 161 22.14 8.21 -5.95
N GLY A 162 22.46 8.42 -4.68
CA GLY A 162 23.44 9.43 -4.23
C GLY A 162 24.90 8.98 -4.38
N LEU A 163 25.16 7.67 -4.40
CA LEU A 163 26.51 7.12 -4.54
C LEU A 163 27.01 7.21 -5.99
N ILE A 164 26.14 7.01 -6.99
CA ILE A 164 26.55 7.04 -8.40
C ILE A 164 27.25 8.36 -8.81
N PRO A 165 26.72 9.56 -8.49
CA PRO A 165 27.40 10.82 -8.79
C PRO A 165 28.69 11.02 -7.99
N MET A 166 28.78 10.42 -6.79
CA MET A 166 29.98 10.50 -5.95
C MET A 166 31.08 9.54 -6.38
N ALA A 167 30.78 8.53 -7.20
CA ALA A 167 31.73 7.51 -7.65
C ALA A 167 33.03 8.10 -8.23
N PRO A 168 33.03 9.13 -9.10
CA PRO A 168 34.25 9.71 -9.68
C PRO A 168 35.21 10.31 -8.64
N TYR A 169 34.71 10.76 -7.48
CA TYR A 169 35.54 11.32 -6.42
C TYR A 169 36.37 10.27 -5.69
N PHE A 170 35.96 9.00 -5.70
CA PHE A 170 36.75 7.92 -5.09
C PHE A 170 37.98 7.52 -5.91
N PHE A 171 37.97 7.78 -7.22
CA PHE A 171 39.03 7.31 -8.14
C PHE A 171 39.99 8.42 -8.59
N ILE A 172 39.61 9.69 -8.46
CA ILE A 172 40.40 10.83 -8.94
C ILE A 172 40.76 11.74 -7.75
N GLU A 173 42.04 11.83 -7.44
CA GLU A 173 42.54 12.63 -6.31
C GLU A 173 42.36 14.15 -6.51
N LYS A 174 42.36 14.61 -7.76
CA LYS A 174 42.19 16.03 -8.10
C LYS A 174 40.71 16.41 -8.14
N ALA A 175 40.26 17.17 -7.14
CA ALA A 175 38.87 17.61 -6.99
C ALA A 175 38.30 18.34 -8.23
N ASN A 176 39.07 19.25 -8.83
CA ASN A 176 38.63 19.98 -10.03
C ASN A 176 38.40 19.04 -11.22
N THR A 177 39.24 18.02 -11.39
CA THR A 177 39.11 17.06 -12.48
C THR A 177 37.97 16.07 -12.20
N ALA A 178 37.81 15.64 -10.95
CA ALA A 178 36.72 14.78 -10.52
C ALA A 178 35.34 15.44 -10.67
N LEU A 179 35.25 16.75 -10.44
CA LEU A 179 34.00 17.52 -10.55
C LEU A 179 33.42 17.50 -11.97
N PHE A 180 34.24 17.73 -13.01
CA PHE A 180 33.74 17.66 -14.39
C PHE A 180 33.26 16.26 -14.78
N TRP A 181 33.96 15.22 -14.32
CA TRP A 181 33.51 13.83 -14.50
C TRP A 181 32.19 13.56 -13.76
N SER A 182 32.06 14.04 -12.52
CA SER A 182 30.83 13.92 -11.73
C SER A 182 29.64 14.61 -12.40
N ILE A 183 29.82 15.81 -12.97
CA ILE A 183 28.76 16.50 -13.72
C ILE A 183 28.29 15.64 -14.89
N GLY A 184 29.22 15.07 -15.66
CA GLY A 184 28.88 14.18 -16.78
C GLY A 184 28.09 12.94 -16.34
N VAL A 185 28.55 12.26 -15.28
CA VAL A 185 27.86 11.10 -14.70
C VAL A 185 26.49 11.49 -14.15
N MET A 186 26.35 12.64 -13.50
CA MET A 186 25.08 13.14 -12.97
C MET A 186 24.06 13.43 -14.07
N VAL A 187 24.47 14.09 -15.16
CA VAL A 187 23.56 14.37 -16.28
C VAL A 187 23.08 13.05 -16.92
N LEU A 188 23.99 12.09 -17.11
CA LEU A 188 23.65 10.79 -17.67
C LEU A 188 22.68 10.01 -16.76
N THR A 189 22.92 10.01 -15.44
CA THR A 189 22.01 9.34 -14.50
C THR A 189 20.64 10.00 -14.48
N LEU A 190 20.54 11.33 -14.42
CA LEU A 190 19.26 12.04 -14.49
C LEU A 190 18.51 11.78 -15.80
N LEU A 191 19.22 11.67 -16.91
CA LEU A 191 18.63 11.35 -18.21
C LEU A 191 18.03 9.94 -18.20
N VAL A 192 18.78 8.94 -17.75
CA VAL A 192 18.32 7.54 -17.68
C VAL A 192 17.16 7.40 -16.69
N PHE A 193 17.30 7.93 -15.48
CA PHE A 193 16.24 7.86 -14.46
C PHE A 193 14.98 8.63 -14.88
N GLY A 194 15.13 9.79 -15.52
CA GLY A 194 13.99 10.55 -16.05
C GLY A 194 13.24 9.81 -17.14
N SER A 195 13.97 9.12 -18.04
CA SER A 195 13.39 8.27 -19.08
C SER A 195 12.70 7.04 -18.48
N LEU A 196 13.36 6.34 -17.55
CA LEU A 196 12.79 5.17 -16.85
C LEU A 196 11.53 5.56 -16.09
N LYS A 197 11.55 6.69 -15.37
CA LYS A 197 10.39 7.19 -14.64
C LYS A 197 9.20 7.39 -15.59
N ALA A 198 9.41 8.02 -16.74
CA ALA A 198 8.37 8.24 -17.74
C ALA A 198 7.88 6.93 -18.40
N TYR A 199 8.77 5.94 -18.56
CA TYR A 199 8.42 4.60 -19.04
C TYR A 199 7.51 3.87 -18.05
N PHE A 200 7.90 3.77 -16.78
CA PHE A 200 7.13 3.04 -15.77
C PHE A 200 5.81 3.71 -15.38
N THR A 201 5.70 5.03 -15.45
CA THR A 201 4.44 5.74 -15.14
C THR A 201 3.43 5.76 -16.29
N GLY A 202 3.75 5.16 -17.44
CA GLY A 202 2.83 5.12 -18.59
C GLY A 202 2.49 6.51 -19.17
N ALA A 203 3.23 7.55 -18.79
CA ALA A 203 2.99 8.93 -19.19
C ALA A 203 3.39 9.13 -20.68
N ARG A 204 2.44 8.82 -21.57
CA ARG A 204 2.37 9.14 -23.02
C ARG A 204 3.54 8.66 -23.89
N ILE A 205 3.50 7.37 -24.26
CA ILE A 205 3.47 6.73 -25.62
C ILE A 205 4.30 7.34 -26.79
N GLY A 206 5.25 8.25 -26.58
CA GLY A 206 6.12 8.75 -27.64
C GLY A 206 7.49 9.24 -27.16
N PHE A 207 8.47 9.26 -28.08
CA PHE A 207 9.84 9.72 -27.81
C PHE A 207 9.90 11.12 -27.17
N ILE A 208 8.99 12.01 -27.60
CA ILE A 208 8.87 13.38 -27.07
C ILE A 208 8.46 13.39 -25.58
N GLY A 209 7.64 12.43 -25.14
CA GLY A 209 7.25 12.29 -23.73
C GLY A 209 8.42 11.91 -22.83
N TYR A 210 9.23 10.93 -23.25
CA TYR A 210 10.43 10.50 -22.53
C TYR A 210 11.48 11.60 -22.46
N LEU A 211 11.68 12.32 -23.57
CA LEU A 211 12.65 13.40 -23.64
C LEU A 211 12.23 14.58 -22.74
N LYS A 212 10.94 14.93 -22.71
CA LYS A 212 10.42 15.98 -21.82
C LYS A 212 10.54 15.59 -20.35
N GLY A 213 10.24 14.34 -20.00
CA GLY A 213 10.41 13.83 -18.64
C GLY A 213 11.85 13.91 -18.17
N SER A 214 12.78 13.46 -19.02
CA SER A 214 14.23 13.47 -18.73
C SER A 214 14.82 14.87 -18.68
N LEU A 215 14.38 15.76 -19.58
CA LEU A 215 14.85 17.15 -19.59
C LEU A 215 14.39 17.87 -18.32
N SER A 216 13.16 17.64 -17.86
CA SER A 216 12.68 18.22 -16.61
C SER A 216 13.50 17.76 -15.41
N THR A 217 13.89 16.49 -15.32
CA THR A 217 14.73 15.99 -14.23
C THR A 217 16.14 16.57 -14.28
N ILE A 218 16.73 16.73 -15.47
CA ILE A 218 18.03 17.39 -15.64
C ILE A 218 17.96 18.86 -15.22
N VAL A 219 16.92 19.60 -15.63
CA VAL A 219 16.77 21.03 -15.28
C VAL A 219 16.58 21.22 -13.78
N VAL A 220 15.76 20.40 -13.13
CA VAL A 220 15.56 20.48 -11.67
C VAL A 220 16.85 20.11 -10.92
N GLY A 221 17.53 19.05 -11.33
CA GLY A 221 18.80 18.64 -10.73
C GLY A 221 19.91 19.68 -10.93
N GLY A 222 20.02 20.22 -12.14
CA GLY A 222 20.97 21.28 -12.48
C GLY A 222 20.68 22.59 -11.72
N GLY A 223 19.40 22.96 -11.59
CA GLY A 223 18.99 24.11 -10.79
C GLY A 223 19.33 23.96 -9.31
N ALA A 224 19.10 22.77 -8.73
CA ALA A 224 19.48 22.48 -7.36
C ALA A 224 21.01 22.54 -7.16
N ALA A 225 21.78 21.96 -8.09
CA ALA A 225 23.24 22.01 -8.06
C ALA A 225 23.76 23.45 -8.17
N ALA A 226 23.24 24.23 -9.11
CA ALA A 226 23.59 25.64 -9.30
C ALA A 226 23.22 26.51 -8.08
N ALA A 227 22.14 26.19 -7.37
CA ALA A 227 21.78 26.88 -6.13
C ALA A 227 22.69 26.50 -4.94
N SER A 228 23.33 25.32 -4.99
CA SER A 228 24.24 24.83 -3.94
C SER A 228 25.70 25.20 -4.14
N TYR A 229 26.07 25.69 -5.32
CA TYR A 229 27.42 26.10 -5.70
C TYR A 229 27.66 27.57 -5.34
#